data_AF-A0A967HL29-F1
#
_entry.id   AF-A0A967HL29-F1
#
_cell.length_a   1.000
_cell.length_b   1.000
_cell.length_c   1.000
_cell.angle_alpha   90.00
_cell.angle_beta   90.00
_cell.angle_gamma   90.00
#
_symmetry.space_group_name_H-M   'P 1'
#
loop_
_entity.id
_entity.type
_entity.pdbx_description
1 polymer ?
#
loop_
_entity_poly.entity_id
_entity_poly.type
_entity_poly.pdbx_seq_one_letter_code
_entity_poly.pdbx_strand_id
1 'polypeptide(L)'
;MTEVLDFQSVPVNLGLAGDKPFAKPDEAECWRKDTVRFQSVDPFTVDFKNESPFATDPIEGAKTNGLYEAVVTVRPDAPDDDHHYPYTLTVGGHTVDPEIVVKKDPTQNGN
;
A
#
# COMPACT_ATOMS: atom_id res chain seq x y z
N MET A 1 -10.72 -5.30 -28.25
CA MET A 1 -9.82 -6.22 -27.54
C MET A 1 -9.79 -5.73 -26.12
N THR A 2 -10.27 -6.52 -25.15
CA THR A 2 -10.21 -6.14 -23.74
C THR A 2 -8.80 -6.43 -23.28
N GLU A 3 -7.96 -5.41 -23.15
CA GLU A 3 -6.67 -5.57 -22.50
C GLU A 3 -6.93 -6.03 -21.07
N VAL A 4 -6.38 -7.20 -20.74
CA VAL A 4 -6.38 -7.71 -19.38
C VAL A 4 -5.28 -6.92 -18.68
N LEU A 5 -5.68 -5.94 -17.86
CA LEU A 5 -4.76 -5.35 -16.90
C LEU A 5 -4.28 -6.49 -15.99
N ASP A 6 -3.01 -6.89 -16.14
CA ASP A 6 -2.39 -7.84 -15.22
C ASP A 6 -2.27 -7.15 -13.86
N PHE A 7 -3.12 -7.57 -12.91
CA PHE A 7 -3.04 -7.07 -11.54
C PHE A 7 -1.68 -7.42 -10.94
N GLN A 8 -0.98 -6.40 -10.45
CA GLN A 8 0.31 -6.59 -9.82
C GLN A 8 0.16 -6.65 -8.30
N SER A 9 1.12 -7.34 -7.68
CA SER A 9 1.31 -7.27 -6.23
C SER A 9 2.50 -6.36 -5.96
N VAL A 10 2.21 -5.21 -5.35
CA VAL A 10 3.20 -4.20 -4.96
C VAL A 10 3.64 -4.49 -3.51
N PRO A 11 4.88 -4.97 -3.30
CA PRO A 11 5.35 -5.27 -1.96
C PRO A 11 5.81 -4.00 -1.23
N VAL A 12 5.36 -3.83 0.00
CA VAL A 12 5.85 -2.80 0.92
C VAL A 12 6.42 -3.48 2.16
N ASN A 13 7.74 -3.45 2.28
CA ASN A 13 8.47 -4.02 3.41
C ASN A 13 8.52 -3.01 4.55
N LEU A 14 8.06 -3.42 5.72
CA LEU A 14 7.99 -2.62 6.92
C LEU A 14 8.97 -3.18 7.94
N GLY A 15 9.47 -2.32 8.82
CA GLY A 15 10.35 -2.78 9.89
C GLY A 15 10.91 -1.66 10.73
N LEU A 16 11.88 -2.02 11.56
CA LEU A 16 12.60 -1.15 12.46
C LEU A 16 14.10 -1.17 12.14
N ALA A 17 14.70 0.00 11.94
CA ALA A 17 16.15 0.21 11.85
C ALA A 17 16.63 0.84 13.18
N GLY A 18 16.89 0.00 14.18
CA GLY A 18 16.96 0.45 15.57
C GLY A 18 15.56 0.82 16.07
N ASP A 19 15.38 1.96 16.72
CA ASP A 19 14.06 2.46 17.16
C ASP A 19 13.35 3.32 16.08
N LYS A 20 13.78 3.22 14.82
CA LYS A 20 13.25 4.02 13.71
C LYS A 20 12.45 3.15 12.75
N PRO A 21 11.13 3.34 12.63
CA PRO A 21 10.32 2.59 11.67
C PRO A 21 10.63 3.03 10.24
N PHE A 22 10.47 2.09 9.31
CA PHE A 22 10.60 2.36 7.88
C PHE A 22 9.53 1.59 7.08
N ALA A 23 9.23 2.12 5.90
CA ALA A 23 8.55 1.42 4.82
C ALA A 23 9.47 1.41 3.60
N LYS A 24 9.53 0.31 2.83
CA LYS A 24 10.27 0.24 1.58
C LYS A 24 9.44 -0.41 0.47
N PRO A 25 9.17 0.30 -0.63
CA PRO A 25 9.58 1.69 -0.89
C PRO A 25 8.89 2.70 0.05
N ASP A 26 9.44 3.91 0.16
CA ASP A 26 8.82 5.01 0.95
C ASP A 26 7.59 5.58 0.21
N GLU A 27 7.63 5.52 -1.13
CA GLU A 27 6.53 5.81 -2.05
C GLU A 27 6.25 4.54 -2.87
N ALA A 28 5.14 3.85 -2.58
CA ALA A 28 4.76 2.66 -3.34
C ALA A 28 3.81 3.04 -4.47
N GLU A 29 4.29 2.88 -5.71
CA GLU A 29 3.50 3.14 -6.91
C GLU A 29 2.63 1.93 -7.24
N CYS A 30 1.35 2.15 -7.49
CA CYS A 30 0.39 1.11 -7.84
C CYS A 30 -0.65 1.61 -8.85
N TRP A 31 -1.35 0.67 -9.48
CA TRP A 31 -2.42 0.91 -10.43
C TRP A 31 -3.78 0.55 -9.84
N ARG A 32 -4.87 0.98 -10.50
CA ARG A 32 -6.22 0.54 -10.14
C ARG A 32 -6.29 -0.99 -10.13
N LYS A 33 -6.93 -1.55 -9.10
CA LYS A 33 -7.10 -3.00 -8.88
C LYS A 33 -5.81 -3.76 -8.55
N ASP A 34 -4.67 -3.10 -8.42
CA ASP A 34 -3.48 -3.72 -7.85
C ASP A 34 -3.72 -4.12 -6.41
N THR A 35 -2.90 -5.07 -5.97
CA THR A 35 -2.80 -5.43 -4.57
C THR A 35 -1.54 -4.83 -3.96
N VAL A 36 -1.66 -4.20 -2.80
CA VAL A 36 -0.52 -3.77 -1.99
C VAL A 36 -0.36 -4.76 -0.86
N ARG A 37 0.82 -5.38 -0.76
CA ARG A 37 1.17 -6.34 0.29
C ARG A 37 2.15 -5.69 1.27
N PHE A 38 1.65 -5.37 2.45
CA PHE A 38 2.45 -4.91 3.58
C PHE A 38 2.98 -6.12 4.34
N GLN A 39 4.28 -6.13 4.65
CA GLN A 39 4.91 -7.22 5.39
C GLN A 39 5.98 -6.73 6.37
N SER A 40 6.07 -7.36 7.54
CA SER A 40 7.01 -6.98 8.60
C SER A 40 7.40 -8.20 9.44
N VAL A 41 8.56 -8.16 10.09
CA VAL A 41 8.89 -9.11 11.18
C VAL A 41 8.25 -8.71 12.50
N ASP A 42 7.95 -7.43 12.68
CA ASP A 42 7.32 -6.85 13.86
C ASP A 42 5.81 -6.60 13.62
N PRO A 43 4.97 -6.62 14.66
CA PRO A 43 3.57 -6.22 14.55
C PRO A 43 3.45 -4.80 13.98
N PHE A 44 2.47 -4.59 13.10
CA PHE A 44 2.22 -3.29 12.51
C PHE A 44 0.73 -3.01 12.31
N THR A 45 0.42 -1.71 12.22
CA THR A 45 -0.88 -1.17 11.84
C THR A 45 -0.68 -0.10 10.78
N VAL A 46 -1.56 -0.04 9.79
CA VAL A 46 -1.61 1.02 8.78
C VAL A 46 -2.95 1.72 8.87
N ASP A 47 -2.89 3.04 9.05
CA ASP A 47 -4.03 3.94 9.12
C ASP A 47 -3.94 4.98 8.00
N PHE A 48 -4.83 4.90 7.01
CA PHE A 48 -4.79 5.77 5.84
C PHE A 48 -5.30 7.17 6.21
N LYS A 49 -4.52 8.19 5.85
CA LYS A 49 -4.93 9.58 6.05
C LYS A 49 -5.74 10.00 4.82
N ASN A 50 -6.94 10.56 5.04
CA ASN A 50 -7.92 10.98 4.00
C ASN A 50 -8.78 9.83 3.44
N GLU A 51 -9.42 10.03 2.28
CA GLU A 51 -10.14 8.98 1.55
C GLU A 51 -9.13 7.92 1.11
N SER A 52 -9.19 6.74 1.73
CA SER A 52 -8.32 5.61 1.43
C SER A 52 -8.50 5.17 -0.03
N PRO A 53 -7.42 4.85 -0.78
CA PRO A 53 -7.55 4.25 -2.11
C PRO A 53 -7.99 2.79 -2.01
N PHE A 54 -8.15 2.26 -0.79
CA PHE A 54 -8.50 0.87 -0.51
C PHE A 54 -9.95 0.74 -0.04
N ALA A 55 -10.51 -0.47 -0.12
CA ALA A 55 -11.89 -0.75 0.27
C ALA A 55 -12.08 -0.98 1.79
N THR A 56 -11.06 -0.67 2.60
CA THR A 56 -11.05 -1.00 4.03
C THR A 56 -10.16 -0.03 4.80
N ASP A 57 -10.59 0.36 6.01
CA ASP A 57 -9.81 1.17 6.96
C ASP A 57 -10.15 0.78 8.42
N PRO A 58 -9.19 0.82 9.36
CA PRO A 58 -7.73 0.63 9.24
C PRO A 58 -7.34 -0.86 9.11
N ILE A 59 -6.06 -1.16 8.79
CA ILE A 59 -5.56 -2.55 8.64
C ILE A 59 -4.48 -2.91 9.67
N GLU A 60 -4.55 -4.13 10.19
CA GLU A 60 -3.54 -4.73 11.07
C GLU A 60 -2.83 -5.88 10.37
N GLY A 61 -1.51 -5.99 10.58
CA GLY A 61 -0.74 -7.14 10.11
C GLY A 61 -1.18 -8.41 10.84
N ALA A 62 -1.60 -9.44 10.11
CA ALA A 62 -1.88 -10.76 10.66
C ALA A 62 -0.61 -11.63 10.64
N LYS A 63 -0.32 -12.31 11.74
CA LYS A 63 0.87 -13.17 11.83
C LYS A 63 0.68 -14.44 11.00
N THR A 64 1.49 -14.61 9.96
CA THR A 64 1.50 -15.74 9.04
C THR A 64 2.94 -16.20 8.80
N ASN A 65 3.24 -17.48 9.05
CA ASN A 65 4.54 -18.10 8.77
C ASN A 65 5.78 -17.33 9.28
N GLY A 66 5.66 -16.67 10.44
CA GLY A 66 6.77 -15.94 11.07
C GLY A 66 6.91 -14.48 10.65
N LEU A 67 6.04 -13.99 9.76
CA LEU A 67 5.92 -12.57 9.40
C LEU A 67 4.52 -12.06 9.74
N TYR A 68 4.39 -10.75 9.95
CA TYR A 68 3.12 -10.05 9.95
C TYR A 68 2.84 -9.60 8.52
N GLU A 69 1.62 -9.83 8.04
CA GLU A 69 1.24 -9.53 6.66
C GLU A 69 -0.17 -8.92 6.59
N ALA A 70 -0.35 -7.96 5.70
CA ALA A 70 -1.66 -7.42 5.32
C ALA A 70 -1.69 -7.19 3.81
N VAL A 71 -2.80 -7.55 3.18
CA VAL A 71 -3.01 -7.35 1.74
C VAL A 71 -4.26 -6.53 1.53
N VAL A 72 -4.14 -5.46 0.76
CA VAL A 72 -5.24 -4.59 0.37
C VAL A 72 -5.29 -4.45 -1.14
N THR A 73 -6.48 -4.20 -1.68
CA THR A 73 -6.69 -4.00 -3.11
C THR A 73 -7.10 -2.56 -3.37
N VAL A 74 -6.42 -1.90 -4.32
CA VAL A 74 -6.76 -0.55 -4.78
C VAL A 74 -8.15 -0.60 -5.41
N ARG A 75 -9.04 0.30 -4.99
CA ARG A 75 -10.41 0.33 -5.49
C ARG A 75 -10.44 0.68 -6.99
N PRO A 76 -11.36 0.10 -7.78
CA PRO A 76 -11.47 0.39 -9.20
C PRO A 76 -11.91 1.84 -9.50
N ASP A 77 -12.49 2.54 -8.52
CA ASP A 77 -12.94 3.93 -8.58
C ASP A 77 -11.92 4.93 -8.01
N ALA A 78 -10.72 4.49 -7.60
CA ALA A 78 -9.64 5.40 -7.25
C ALA A 78 -9.35 6.35 -8.44
N PRO A 79 -8.93 7.62 -8.24
CA PRO A 79 -8.67 8.60 -9.29
C PRO A 79 -7.76 8.07 -10.42
N ASP A 80 -7.93 8.59 -11.64
CA ASP A 80 -7.08 8.26 -12.80
C ASP A 80 -5.96 9.29 -13.04
N ASP A 81 -5.74 10.21 -12.12
CA ASP A 81 -4.56 11.04 -12.02
C ASP A 81 -3.53 10.44 -11.05
N ASP A 82 -2.27 10.88 -11.18
CA ASP A 82 -1.24 10.58 -10.19
C ASP A 82 -1.64 11.19 -8.83
N HIS A 83 -2.21 10.34 -7.96
CA HIS A 83 -2.77 10.77 -6.69
C HIS A 83 -2.00 10.15 -5.51
N HIS A 84 -1.65 11.00 -4.54
CA HIS A 84 -0.87 10.63 -3.37
C HIS A 84 -1.78 10.34 -2.16
N TYR A 85 -1.62 9.17 -1.57
CA TYR A 85 -2.36 8.70 -0.41
C TYR A 85 -1.41 8.50 0.77
N PRO A 86 -1.24 9.51 1.63
CA PRO A 86 -0.42 9.38 2.82
C PRO A 86 -1.08 8.45 3.83
N TYR A 87 -0.27 7.71 4.59
CA TYR A 87 -0.77 6.86 5.67
C TYR A 87 0.13 6.93 6.91
N THR A 88 -0.45 6.73 8.08
CA THR A 88 0.31 6.51 9.31
C THR A 88 0.65 5.03 9.39
N LEU A 89 1.93 4.72 9.40
CA LEU A 89 2.43 3.38 9.70
C LEU A 89 2.89 3.33 11.15
N THR A 90 2.43 2.34 11.90
CA THR A 90 2.99 1.99 13.20
C THR A 90 3.68 0.62 13.13
N VAL A 91 4.95 0.52 13.49
CA VAL A 91 5.70 -0.75 13.58
C VAL A 91 6.36 -0.85 14.95
N GLY A 92 6.12 -1.93 15.69
CA GLY A 92 6.71 -2.14 17.01
C GLY A 92 6.48 -0.98 18.01
N GLY A 93 5.39 -0.22 17.84
CA GLY A 93 5.06 0.94 18.68
C GLY A 93 5.64 2.29 18.21
N HIS A 94 6.39 2.32 17.11
CA HIS A 94 6.94 3.55 16.52
C HIS A 94 6.22 3.91 15.22
N THR A 95 6.12 5.22 14.91
CA THR A 95 5.37 5.70 13.73
C THR A 95 6.23 6.37 12.65
N VAL A 96 5.80 6.23 11.39
CA VAL A 96 6.30 6.96 10.21
C VAL A 96 5.12 7.25 9.27
N ASP A 97 5.30 8.19 8.34
CA ASP A 97 4.25 8.64 7.41
C ASP A 97 4.68 8.43 5.94
N PRO A 98 4.59 7.20 5.39
CA PRO A 98 4.88 6.93 3.99
C PRO A 98 3.67 7.25 3.10
N GLU A 99 3.84 7.05 1.79
CA GLU A 99 2.80 7.32 0.80
C GLU A 99 2.57 6.16 -0.17
N ILE A 100 1.31 5.94 -0.55
CA ILE A 100 0.95 5.15 -1.73
C ILE A 100 0.61 6.13 -2.85
N VAL A 101 1.17 5.90 -4.05
CA VAL A 101 0.86 6.71 -5.23
C VAL A 101 0.09 5.86 -6.21
N VAL A 102 -1.19 6.18 -6.41
CA VAL A 102 -1.99 5.56 -7.46
C VAL A 102 -1.68 6.29 -8.76
N LYS A 103 -1.07 5.59 -9.72
CA LYS A 103 -0.67 6.16 -11.01
C LYS A 103 -1.79 6.08 -12.03
N LYS A 104 -1.82 7.04 -12.96
CA LYS A 104 -2.68 6.98 -14.15
C LYS A 104 -2.31 5.77 -15.02
N ASP A 105 -3.26 4.86 -15.24
CA ASP A 105 -3.16 3.70 -16.15
C ASP A 105 -2.45 4.03 -17.47
N PRO A 106 -1.34 3.35 -17.83
CA PRO A 106 -0.54 3.76 -18.97
C PRO A 106 -1.18 3.27 -20.28
N THR A 107 -2.10 2.30 -20.20
CA THR A 107 -2.88 1.75 -21.32
C THR A 107 -4.04 2.66 -21.68
N GLN A 108 -4.45 3.58 -20.79
CA GLN A 108 -5.44 4.62 -21.08
C GLN A 108 -4.87 5.82 -21.84
N ASN A 109 -3.58 5.85 -22.18
CA ASN A 109 -3.05 6.80 -23.15
C ASN A 109 -3.31 6.30 -24.58
N GLY A 110 -4.56 6.41 -25.02
CA GLY A 110 -4.93 6.14 -26.40
C GLY A 110 -6.42 6.19 -26.67
N ASN A 111 -7.01 7.39 -26.78
CA ASN A 111 -7.64 7.92 -27.99
C ASN A 111 -8.18 9.35 -27.76
#